data_AF-A0A7Y1SPB1-F1
#
_entry.id   AF-A0A7Y1SPB1-F1
#
_cell.length_a   1.000
_cell.length_b   1.000
_cell.length_c   1.000
_cell.angle_alpha   90.00
_cell.angle_beta   90.00
_cell.angle_gamma   90.00
#
_symmetry.space_group_name_H-M   'P 1'
#
loop_
_entity.id
_entity.type
_entity.pdbx_description
1 polymer ?
#
loop_
_entity_poly.entity_id
_entity_poly.type
_entity_poly.pdbx_seq_one_letter_code
_entity_poly.pdbx_strand_id
1 'polypeptide(L)'
;MRHGAEDWDCWQRMMRKGYYFEPSRWDGGFYRQKRGSMVRSLSKYHVAEAAKMYRRVSERSERGNSNGPYEFIYPTWVYQGISSYYQRALRFAAMAHMSGDLDGFNEIVDGMPGSLEMCDALKISTKTFVKQGVERFLSNTDEVIGTTNRRMFKENATGEINEKIRDILSERPLKANIENFFPVLQGKSRSRKTTARSGSVAPNASTGHSKVPSYVKLEESNAQLADSDRLKKLQNIHAGERVFIVGNGPSLNKIDLSKLENEYSIAVNGIFYKTEQSGYKPTYYVVEDTSVFKENIPEIIAYDVEKKFFPTIYSKLHPHDDNTYFFRMNRGFYEPKSPNYCVPRFSTDFAERAYCGQSVTFINLQLAFYMGFTEVYLIGMDFSYVIPKNFERKGDIITSTDDDPNHFHPDYFGKGKTWKDPKLDRVLANYQMAKLAYETSGRKIYNATAGGKLELFERRDFDSLFK
;
A
#
# COMPACT_ATOMS: atom_id res chain seq x y z
N MET A 1 17.29 -13.63 27.38
CA MET A 1 18.35 -14.24 26.55
C MET A 1 17.91 -14.06 25.10
N ARG A 2 18.45 -13.12 24.30
CA ARG A 2 19.75 -13.15 23.59
C ARG A 2 20.14 -14.58 23.17
N HIS A 3 19.99 -14.84 21.87
CA HIS A 3 20.32 -16.04 21.09
C HIS A 3 19.26 -17.15 20.98
N GLY A 4 18.52 -17.12 19.85
CA GLY A 4 17.98 -18.29 19.17
C GLY A 4 16.53 -18.70 19.51
N ALA A 5 15.53 -18.09 18.85
CA ALA A 5 14.14 -18.56 18.90
C ALA A 5 13.36 -18.24 17.60
N GLU A 6 13.84 -18.75 16.49
CA GLU A 6 13.02 -19.05 15.29
C GLU A 6 13.12 -20.57 15.20
N ASP A 7 12.26 -21.35 15.86
CA ASP A 7 10.95 -21.75 15.35
C ASP A 7 9.93 -22.06 16.45
N TRP A 8 10.30 -22.08 17.73
CA TRP A 8 9.34 -22.39 18.81
C TRP A 8 8.26 -21.32 18.99
N ASP A 9 8.62 -20.06 18.78
CA ASP A 9 7.68 -18.95 18.86
C ASP A 9 6.71 -18.95 17.66
N CYS A 10 7.16 -19.43 16.49
CA CYS A 10 6.28 -19.69 15.35
C CYS A 10 5.24 -20.76 15.69
N TRP A 11 5.68 -21.91 16.21
CA TRP A 11 4.78 -23.00 16.61
C TRP A 11 3.82 -22.60 17.72
N GLN A 12 4.27 -21.81 18.70
CA GLN A 12 3.37 -21.26 19.72
C GLN A 12 2.40 -20.23 19.16
N ARG A 13 2.81 -19.38 18.20
CA ARG A 13 1.89 -18.47 17.52
C ARG A 13 0.85 -19.24 16.71
N MET A 14 1.24 -20.31 16.02
CA MET A 14 0.31 -21.20 15.30
C MET A 14 -0.66 -21.90 16.26
N MET A 15 -0.17 -22.52 17.33
CA MET A 15 -1.04 -23.20 18.30
C MET A 15 -1.95 -22.23 19.09
N ARG A 16 -1.47 -21.02 19.44
CA ARG A 16 -2.32 -19.96 20.06
C ARG A 16 -3.34 -19.40 19.09
N LYS A 17 -3.06 -19.46 17.79
CA LYS A 17 -4.02 -19.16 16.71
C LYS A 17 -4.84 -20.38 16.31
N GLY A 18 -4.81 -21.46 17.09
CA GLY A 18 -5.72 -22.61 17.00
C GLY A 18 -5.45 -23.57 15.85
N TYR A 19 -4.23 -23.58 15.31
CA TYR A 19 -3.77 -24.65 14.43
C TYR A 19 -3.39 -25.87 15.28
N TYR A 20 -3.74 -27.07 14.83
CA TYR A 20 -3.34 -28.34 15.43
C TYR A 20 -2.76 -29.25 14.36
N PHE A 21 -1.95 -30.22 14.76
CA PHE A 21 -1.40 -31.22 13.85
C PHE A 21 -2.26 -32.48 13.91
N GLU A 22 -2.67 -32.98 12.75
CA GLU A 22 -3.28 -34.30 12.64
C GLU A 22 -2.18 -35.36 12.45
N PRO A 23 -2.18 -36.44 13.24
CA PRO A 23 -1.28 -37.56 13.01
C PRO A 23 -1.63 -38.23 11.66
N SER A 24 -0.77 -38.06 10.67
CA SER A 24 -0.90 -38.70 9.35
C SER A 24 0.04 -39.92 9.28
N ARG A 25 -0.40 -40.99 8.62
CA ARG A 25 0.43 -42.21 8.39
C ARG A 25 1.54 -41.99 7.35
N TRP A 26 1.55 -40.82 6.71
CA TRP A 26 2.44 -40.45 5.60
C TRP A 26 3.41 -39.31 5.97
N ASP A 27 3.13 -38.58 7.05
CA ASP A 27 3.95 -37.46 7.52
C ASP A 27 4.62 -37.78 8.86
N GLY A 28 5.81 -38.37 8.78
CA GLY A 28 6.76 -38.35 9.86
C GLY A 28 7.43 -36.97 9.94
N GLY A 29 6.97 -36.12 10.85
CA GLY A 29 7.63 -34.84 11.10
C GLY A 29 9.03 -35.03 11.67
N PHE A 30 10.07 -34.88 10.85
CA PHE A 30 11.45 -34.81 11.35
C PHE A 30 11.72 -33.43 11.94
N TYR A 31 11.65 -33.35 13.26
CA TYR A 31 12.10 -32.18 14.01
C TYR A 31 13.63 -32.13 14.05
N ARG A 32 14.25 -31.21 13.31
CA ARG A 32 15.68 -30.92 13.45
C ARG A 32 15.88 -29.83 14.51
N GLN A 33 16.21 -30.26 15.71
CA GLN A 33 16.54 -29.36 16.83
C GLN A 33 17.93 -28.75 16.64
N LYS A 34 18.05 -27.41 16.67
CA LYS A 34 19.38 -26.76 16.71
C LYS A 34 20.08 -27.15 18.02
N ARG A 35 21.36 -27.55 17.96
CA ARG A 35 22.13 -28.09 19.10
C ARG A 35 22.17 -27.16 20.34
N GLY A 36 21.92 -25.86 20.16
CA GLY A 36 21.89 -24.84 21.22
C GLY A 36 20.52 -24.55 21.86
N SER A 37 19.41 -25.12 21.35
CA SER A 37 18.06 -24.81 21.86
C SER A 37 17.56 -25.78 22.95
N MET A 38 18.40 -26.71 23.39
CA MET A 38 18.14 -27.58 24.54
C MET A 38 18.93 -27.12 25.76
N VAL A 39 18.23 -26.71 26.81
CA VAL A 39 18.84 -26.56 28.13
C VAL A 39 19.00 -27.97 28.69
N ARG A 40 20.21 -28.54 28.58
CA ARG A 40 20.48 -29.96 28.93
C ARG A 40 20.02 -30.36 30.34
N SER A 41 19.99 -29.41 31.28
CA SER A 41 19.52 -29.64 32.65
C SER A 41 18.00 -29.82 32.78
N LEU A 42 17.20 -29.59 31.73
CA LEU A 42 15.73 -29.63 31.76
C LEU A 42 15.11 -30.67 30.83
N SER A 43 15.90 -31.65 30.36
CA SER A 43 15.46 -32.71 29.44
C SER A 43 14.18 -33.43 29.88
N LYS A 44 14.06 -33.74 31.18
CA LYS A 44 12.88 -34.37 31.78
C LYS A 44 11.60 -33.52 31.65
N TYR A 45 11.72 -32.19 31.78
CA TYR A 45 10.60 -31.26 31.63
C TYR A 45 10.15 -31.15 30.18
N HIS A 46 11.10 -31.14 29.24
CA HIS A 46 10.79 -31.11 27.81
C HIS A 46 9.99 -32.36 27.37
N VAL A 47 10.39 -33.55 27.81
CA VAL A 47 9.67 -34.79 27.52
C VAL A 47 8.28 -34.82 28.16
N ALA A 48 8.18 -34.41 29.43
CA ALA A 48 6.90 -34.36 30.14
C ALA A 48 5.90 -33.42 29.46
N GLU A 49 6.36 -32.27 28.95
CA GLU A 49 5.49 -31.30 28.32
C GLU A 49 5.04 -31.73 26.93
N ALA A 50 5.92 -32.39 26.16
CA ALA A 50 5.54 -33.05 24.91
C ALA A 50 4.43 -34.11 25.14
N ALA A 51 4.56 -34.94 26.17
CA ALA A 51 3.56 -35.95 26.50
C ALA A 51 2.20 -35.37 26.97
N LYS A 52 2.19 -34.19 27.60
CA LYS A 52 0.94 -33.48 27.92
C LYS A 52 0.27 -32.90 26.69
N MET A 53 1.06 -32.38 25.74
CA MET A 53 0.54 -31.84 24.49
C MET A 53 -0.17 -32.92 23.66
N TYR A 54 0.42 -34.11 23.54
CA TYR A 54 -0.21 -35.24 22.84
C TYR A 54 -1.56 -35.65 23.45
N ARG A 55 -1.66 -35.69 24.79
CA ARG A 55 -2.92 -36.04 25.47
C ARG A 55 -4.03 -35.02 25.23
N ARG A 56 -3.72 -33.71 25.29
CA ARG A 56 -4.72 -32.65 25.04
C ARG A 56 -5.28 -32.65 23.62
N VAL A 57 -4.50 -33.09 22.65
CA VAL A 57 -4.94 -33.22 21.25
C VAL A 57 -5.91 -34.40 21.11
N SER A 58 -5.59 -35.53 21.76
CA SER A 58 -6.46 -36.72 21.77
C SER A 58 -7.82 -36.45 22.43
N GLU A 59 -7.84 -35.75 23.57
CA GLU A 59 -9.05 -35.45 24.35
C GLU A 59 -10.00 -34.44 23.67
N ARG A 60 -9.54 -33.67 22.67
CA ARG A 60 -10.35 -32.67 21.97
C ARG A 60 -11.13 -33.22 20.78
N SER A 61 -10.72 -34.36 20.22
CA SER A 61 -11.42 -34.95 19.05
C SER A 61 -12.80 -35.54 19.40
N GLU A 62 -13.08 -35.75 20.69
CA GLU A 62 -14.33 -36.39 21.16
C GLU A 62 -15.47 -35.40 21.49
N ARG A 63 -15.23 -34.08 21.44
CA ARG A 63 -16.29 -33.07 21.65
C ARG A 63 -16.83 -32.56 20.32
N GLY A 64 -17.97 -33.12 19.92
CA GLY A 64 -18.59 -32.96 18.62
C GLY A 64 -18.87 -31.52 18.18
N ASN A 65 -18.69 -31.29 16.87
CA ASN A 65 -19.44 -30.30 16.11
C ASN A 65 -19.75 -30.90 14.73
N SER A 66 -20.99 -30.76 14.29
CA SER A 66 -21.63 -31.59 13.26
C SER A 66 -21.41 -31.15 11.80
N ASN A 67 -20.36 -30.41 11.49
CA ASN A 67 -19.95 -30.10 10.12
C ASN A 67 -18.44 -30.33 10.00
N GLY A 68 -18.02 -30.96 8.89
CA GLY A 68 -16.61 -31.22 8.61
C GLY A 68 -15.75 -29.94 8.59
N PRO A 69 -14.42 -30.06 8.60
CA PRO A 69 -13.52 -28.90 8.54
C PRO A 69 -13.77 -28.08 7.27
N TYR A 70 -13.77 -26.73 7.39
CA TYR A 70 -13.85 -25.83 6.24
C TYR A 70 -12.71 -26.12 5.26
N GLU A 71 -13.03 -26.42 4.01
CA GLU A 71 -12.06 -26.78 3.00
C GLU A 71 -11.43 -25.54 2.36
N PHE A 72 -10.13 -25.33 2.62
CA PHE A 72 -9.35 -24.24 2.00
C PHE A 72 -8.88 -24.66 0.60
N ILE A 73 -9.69 -24.37 -0.41
CA ILE A 73 -9.47 -24.77 -1.81
C ILE A 73 -8.67 -23.76 -2.66
N TYR A 74 -8.40 -22.56 -2.14
CA TYR A 74 -7.61 -21.53 -2.83
C TYR A 74 -6.21 -21.37 -2.22
N PRO A 75 -5.23 -20.81 -2.95
CA PRO A 75 -3.93 -20.49 -2.38
C PRO A 75 -4.02 -19.52 -1.19
N THR A 76 -3.09 -19.63 -0.24
CA THR A 76 -3.09 -18.81 0.99
C THR A 76 -3.17 -17.29 0.75
N TRP A 77 -2.56 -16.79 -0.33
CA TRP A 77 -2.56 -15.37 -0.67
C TRP A 77 -3.98 -14.83 -0.99
N VAL A 78 -4.87 -15.68 -1.52
CA VAL A 78 -6.28 -15.35 -1.77
C VAL A 78 -6.97 -15.06 -0.43
N TYR A 79 -6.83 -15.96 0.54
CA TYR A 79 -7.43 -15.79 1.88
C TYR A 79 -6.83 -14.63 2.68
N GLN A 80 -5.53 -14.33 2.50
CA GLN A 80 -4.89 -13.14 3.06
C GLN A 80 -5.46 -11.85 2.44
N GLY A 81 -5.69 -11.85 1.13
CA GLY A 81 -6.36 -10.77 0.42
C GLY A 81 -7.78 -10.55 0.91
N ILE A 82 -8.57 -11.63 1.04
CA ILE A 82 -9.92 -11.63 1.60
C ILE A 82 -9.91 -11.04 3.01
N SER A 83 -9.06 -11.55 3.91
CA SER A 83 -8.97 -11.07 5.29
C SER A 83 -8.68 -9.57 5.33
N SER A 84 -7.72 -9.10 4.53
CA SER A 84 -7.36 -7.67 4.43
C SER A 84 -8.50 -6.80 3.90
N TYR A 85 -9.26 -7.32 2.93
CA TYR A 85 -10.43 -6.64 2.38
C TYR A 85 -11.55 -6.52 3.41
N TYR A 86 -11.87 -7.62 4.12
CA TYR A 86 -12.91 -7.64 5.15
C TYR A 86 -12.67 -6.58 6.24
N GLN A 87 -11.41 -6.37 6.66
CA GLN A 87 -11.10 -5.33 7.64
C GLN A 87 -11.54 -3.93 7.20
N ARG A 88 -11.48 -3.63 5.89
CA ARG A 88 -11.90 -2.35 5.32
C ARG A 88 -13.39 -2.34 5.04
N ALA A 89 -13.89 -3.36 4.35
CA ALA A 89 -15.30 -3.47 3.95
C ALA A 89 -16.24 -3.38 5.16
N LEU A 90 -15.95 -4.11 6.24
CA LEU A 90 -16.77 -4.08 7.46
C LEU A 90 -16.79 -2.70 8.14
N ARG A 91 -15.67 -1.95 8.11
CA ARG A 91 -15.62 -0.59 8.65
C ARG A 91 -16.46 0.37 7.80
N PHE A 92 -16.34 0.28 6.48
CA PHE A 92 -17.08 1.13 5.55
C PHE A 92 -18.58 0.81 5.53
N ALA A 93 -18.95 -0.48 5.56
CA ALA A 93 -20.35 -0.90 5.71
C ALA A 93 -20.94 -0.31 6.99
N ALA A 94 -20.23 -0.41 8.12
CA ALA A 94 -20.69 0.22 9.35
C ALA A 94 -20.85 1.74 9.23
N MET A 95 -19.92 2.44 8.57
CA MET A 95 -20.06 3.89 8.35
C MET A 95 -21.24 4.24 7.43
N ALA A 96 -21.46 3.47 6.35
CA ALA A 96 -22.58 3.66 5.43
C ALA A 96 -23.92 3.49 6.15
N HIS A 97 -24.07 2.39 6.91
CA HIS A 97 -25.26 2.13 7.73
C HIS A 97 -25.51 3.25 8.74
N MET A 98 -24.46 3.67 9.47
CA MET A 98 -24.55 4.76 10.44
C MET A 98 -24.92 6.11 9.82
N SER A 99 -24.60 6.34 8.54
CA SER A 99 -24.99 7.53 7.78
C SER A 99 -26.38 7.48 7.16
N GLY A 100 -27.09 6.35 7.29
CA GLY A 100 -28.38 6.10 6.63
C GLY A 100 -28.26 5.71 5.15
N ASP A 101 -27.05 5.51 4.64
CA ASP A 101 -26.79 5.02 3.27
C ASP A 101 -26.93 3.49 3.23
N LEU A 102 -28.19 3.03 3.24
CA LEU A 102 -28.52 1.60 3.23
C LEU A 102 -28.18 0.94 1.88
N ASP A 103 -28.27 1.68 0.78
CA ASP A 103 -27.90 1.19 -0.55
C ASP A 103 -26.38 0.94 -0.61
N GLY A 104 -25.57 1.89 -0.15
CA GLY A 104 -24.11 1.72 -0.05
C GLY A 104 -23.71 0.64 0.95
N PHE A 105 -24.43 0.49 2.07
CA PHE A 105 -24.25 -0.64 2.98
C PHE A 105 -24.46 -1.98 2.27
N ASN A 106 -25.60 -2.15 1.58
CA ASN A 106 -25.91 -3.38 0.87
C ASN A 106 -24.89 -3.66 -0.24
N GLU A 107 -24.52 -2.66 -1.05
CA GLU A 107 -23.51 -2.81 -2.11
C GLU A 107 -22.17 -3.32 -1.57
N ILE A 108 -21.69 -2.75 -0.45
CA ILE A 108 -20.43 -3.18 0.17
C ILE A 108 -20.54 -4.61 0.66
N VAL A 109 -21.62 -4.94 1.38
CA VAL A 109 -21.81 -6.26 1.97
C VAL A 109 -21.98 -7.30 0.87
N ASP A 110 -22.82 -7.05 -0.13
CA ASP A 110 -23.08 -7.88 -1.32
C ASP A 110 -21.84 -8.12 -2.18
N GLY A 111 -20.93 -7.16 -2.24
CA GLY A 111 -19.63 -7.32 -2.89
C GLY A 111 -18.61 -8.16 -2.11
N MET A 112 -18.83 -8.50 -0.84
CA MET A 112 -17.83 -9.24 -0.05
C MET A 112 -17.65 -10.69 -0.54
N PRO A 113 -16.39 -11.18 -0.66
CA PRO A 113 -16.09 -12.54 -1.10
C PRO A 113 -16.28 -13.57 0.03
N GLY A 114 -16.94 -14.69 -0.27
CA GLY A 114 -17.10 -15.85 0.61
C GLY A 114 -18.36 -15.80 1.50
N SER A 115 -18.38 -16.65 2.51
CA SER A 115 -19.51 -16.86 3.42
C SER A 115 -19.14 -16.62 4.89
N LEU A 116 -20.14 -16.73 5.77
CA LEU A 116 -19.93 -16.66 7.22
C LEU A 116 -19.01 -17.79 7.72
N GLU A 117 -19.17 -18.99 7.18
CA GLU A 117 -18.35 -20.16 7.52
C GLU A 117 -16.87 -19.91 7.20
N MET A 118 -16.58 -19.27 6.05
CA MET A 118 -15.22 -18.85 5.70
C MET A 118 -14.68 -17.81 6.68
N CYS A 119 -15.50 -16.82 7.08
CA CYS A 119 -15.09 -15.82 8.07
C CYS A 119 -14.70 -16.48 9.39
N ASP A 120 -15.49 -17.45 9.85
CA ASP A 120 -15.25 -18.18 11.09
C ASP A 120 -13.98 -19.06 10.97
N ALA A 121 -13.78 -19.72 9.83
CA ALA A 121 -12.57 -20.50 9.54
C ALA A 121 -11.30 -19.62 9.50
N LEU A 122 -11.39 -18.42 8.92
CA LEU A 122 -10.30 -17.42 8.87
C LEU A 122 -10.16 -16.61 10.16
N LYS A 123 -11.05 -16.79 11.14
CA LYS A 123 -11.10 -16.05 12.41
C LYS A 123 -11.23 -14.53 12.20
N ILE A 124 -12.00 -14.14 11.20
CA ILE A 124 -12.33 -12.74 10.93
C ILE A 124 -13.36 -12.28 11.97
N SER A 125 -12.96 -11.38 12.87
CA SER A 125 -13.88 -10.80 13.86
C SER A 125 -14.74 -9.71 13.24
N THR A 126 -15.88 -10.08 12.65
CA THR A 126 -16.81 -9.14 12.02
C THR A 126 -17.20 -8.01 12.98
N LYS A 127 -17.55 -8.37 14.22
CA LYS A 127 -17.95 -7.44 15.27
C LYS A 127 -16.87 -6.43 15.62
N THR A 128 -15.60 -6.85 15.62
CA THR A 128 -14.48 -5.94 15.93
C THR A 128 -14.33 -4.85 14.86
N PHE A 129 -14.40 -5.20 13.58
CA PHE A 129 -14.23 -4.22 12.50
C PHE A 129 -15.46 -3.34 12.31
N VAL A 130 -16.67 -3.89 12.51
CA VAL A 130 -17.90 -3.10 12.59
C VAL A 130 -17.81 -2.06 13.70
N LYS A 131 -17.39 -2.47 14.91
CA LYS A 131 -17.19 -1.55 16.04
C LYS A 131 -16.22 -0.41 15.69
N GLN A 132 -15.12 -0.71 15.02
CA GLN A 132 -14.16 0.31 14.57
C GLN A 132 -14.78 1.29 13.57
N GLY A 133 -15.65 0.82 12.66
CA GLY A 133 -16.39 1.68 11.74
C GLY A 133 -17.39 2.60 12.46
N VAL A 134 -18.16 2.05 13.41
CA VAL A 134 -19.07 2.82 14.27
C VAL A 134 -18.30 3.88 15.08
N GLU A 135 -17.17 3.50 15.70
CA GLU A 135 -16.32 4.43 16.45
C GLU A 135 -15.80 5.57 15.57
N ARG A 136 -15.38 5.25 14.34
CA ARG A 136 -14.88 6.24 13.38
C ARG A 136 -15.98 7.17 12.87
N PHE A 137 -17.20 6.66 12.68
CA PHE A 137 -18.33 7.52 12.33
C PHE A 137 -18.64 8.50 13.46
N LEU A 138 -18.72 7.98 14.69
CA LEU A 138 -19.03 8.77 15.88
C LEU A 138 -17.95 9.79 16.25
N SER A 139 -16.67 9.56 15.92
CA SER A 139 -15.61 10.55 16.18
C SER A 139 -15.75 11.82 15.36
N ASN A 140 -16.61 11.82 14.33
CA ASN A 140 -16.89 12.99 13.49
C ASN A 140 -18.21 13.69 13.85
N THR A 141 -18.92 13.24 14.89
CA THR A 141 -20.25 13.76 15.30
C THR A 141 -20.23 14.34 16.72
N ASP A 142 -19.09 14.90 17.14
CA ASP A 142 -18.77 15.22 18.55
C ASP A 142 -19.69 16.25 19.23
N GLU A 143 -20.54 16.98 18.49
CA GLU A 143 -21.45 17.99 19.07
C GLU A 143 -22.86 17.49 19.44
N VAL A 144 -23.23 16.25 19.10
CA VAL A 144 -24.67 15.85 19.08
C VAL A 144 -25.06 14.84 20.18
N ILE A 145 -24.15 14.00 20.68
CA ILE A 145 -24.50 12.87 21.56
C ILE A 145 -23.76 12.96 22.90
N GLY A 146 -24.50 13.17 23.99
CA GLY A 146 -23.98 13.19 25.36
C GLY A 146 -23.21 11.90 25.75
N THR A 147 -22.18 12.06 26.58
CA THR A 147 -21.15 11.03 26.87
C THR A 147 -21.69 9.72 27.45
N THR A 148 -22.72 9.77 28.31
CA THR A 148 -23.32 8.57 28.94
C THR A 148 -24.13 7.72 27.95
N ASN A 149 -24.79 8.36 26.97
CA ASN A 149 -25.59 7.66 25.96
C ASN A 149 -24.74 7.11 24.82
N ARG A 150 -23.53 7.65 24.61
CA ARG A 150 -22.62 7.26 23.51
C ARG A 150 -22.13 5.82 23.61
N ARG A 151 -21.87 5.31 24.83
CA ARG A 151 -21.42 3.93 25.02
C ARG A 151 -22.51 2.92 24.68
N MET A 152 -23.72 3.13 25.20
CA MET A 152 -24.88 2.27 24.91
C MET A 152 -25.24 2.33 23.42
N PHE A 153 -25.27 3.54 22.84
CA PHE A 153 -25.51 3.71 21.41
C PHE A 153 -24.48 2.97 20.55
N LYS A 154 -23.18 3.08 20.89
CA LYS A 154 -22.11 2.36 20.20
C LYS A 154 -22.31 0.84 20.26
N GLU A 155 -22.59 0.30 21.45
CA GLU A 155 -22.76 -1.15 21.62
C GLU A 155 -23.99 -1.67 20.87
N ASN A 156 -25.10 -0.93 20.91
CA ASN A 156 -26.33 -1.26 20.19
C ASN A 156 -26.12 -1.22 18.67
N ALA A 157 -25.59 -0.11 18.14
CA ALA A 157 -25.34 0.04 16.70
C ALA A 157 -24.33 -1.00 16.19
N THR A 158 -23.27 -1.28 16.97
CA THR A 158 -22.31 -2.34 16.63
C THR A 158 -23.00 -3.70 16.56
N GLY A 159 -23.90 -4.00 17.51
CA GLY A 159 -24.66 -5.24 17.55
C GLY A 159 -25.55 -5.39 16.32
N GLU A 160 -26.41 -4.41 16.07
CA GLU A 160 -27.37 -4.40 14.97
C GLU A 160 -26.69 -4.54 13.60
N ILE A 161 -25.66 -3.72 13.33
CA ILE A 161 -24.94 -3.76 12.05
C ILE A 161 -24.23 -5.10 11.86
N ASN A 162 -23.61 -5.62 12.92
CA ASN A 162 -22.92 -6.90 12.84
C ASN A 162 -23.89 -8.07 12.61
N GLU A 163 -25.07 -8.04 13.22
CA GLU A 163 -26.11 -9.05 13.01
C GLU A 163 -26.57 -9.05 11.54
N LYS A 164 -26.95 -7.89 11.00
CA LYS A 164 -27.30 -7.72 9.57
C LYS A 164 -26.24 -8.27 8.62
N ILE A 165 -24.96 -7.96 8.87
CA ILE A 165 -23.85 -8.48 8.05
C ILE A 165 -23.74 -10.00 8.16
N ARG A 166 -23.86 -10.56 9.38
CA ARG A 166 -23.75 -12.01 9.58
C ARG A 166 -24.90 -12.77 8.93
N ASP A 167 -26.11 -12.24 8.98
CA ASP A 167 -27.28 -12.83 8.32
C ASP A 167 -27.05 -12.93 6.81
N ILE A 168 -26.67 -11.82 6.17
CA ILE A 168 -26.34 -11.80 4.74
C ILE A 168 -25.21 -12.79 4.39
N LEU A 169 -24.18 -12.89 5.22
CA LEU A 169 -23.06 -13.81 4.99
C LEU A 169 -23.42 -15.28 5.24
N SER A 170 -24.41 -15.55 6.10
CA SER A 170 -24.86 -16.89 6.45
C SER A 170 -25.66 -17.55 5.34
N GLU A 171 -26.36 -16.76 4.53
CA GLU A 171 -27.17 -17.23 3.41
C GLU A 171 -26.33 -17.45 2.14
N ARG A 172 -25.03 -17.12 2.17
CA ARG A 172 -24.16 -17.16 0.99
C ARG A 172 -23.53 -18.52 0.73
N PRO A 173 -23.37 -18.88 -0.56
CA PRO A 173 -22.49 -19.97 -0.96
C PRO A 173 -21.05 -19.74 -0.48
N LEU A 174 -20.36 -20.83 -0.12
CA LEU A 174 -18.96 -20.82 0.35
C LEU A 174 -18.00 -20.04 -0.55
N LYS A 175 -18.26 -20.02 -1.86
CA LYS A 175 -17.40 -19.43 -2.89
C LYS A 175 -17.93 -18.12 -3.48
N ALA A 176 -18.96 -17.51 -2.87
CA ALA A 176 -19.58 -16.30 -3.39
C ALA A 176 -18.54 -15.20 -3.68
N ASN A 177 -18.59 -14.57 -4.86
CA ASN A 177 -17.75 -13.42 -5.24
C ASN A 177 -16.22 -13.60 -5.15
N ILE A 178 -15.68 -14.80 -4.89
CA ILE A 178 -14.23 -14.99 -4.78
C ILE A 178 -13.53 -14.73 -6.12
N GLU A 179 -14.08 -15.23 -7.22
CA GLU A 179 -13.50 -15.02 -8.56
C GLU A 179 -13.67 -13.58 -9.07
N ASN A 180 -14.73 -12.88 -8.65
CA ASN A 180 -14.91 -11.45 -8.94
C ASN A 180 -13.83 -10.61 -8.25
N PHE A 181 -13.42 -11.05 -7.06
CA PHE A 181 -12.37 -10.40 -6.27
C PHE A 181 -10.96 -10.78 -6.73
N PHE A 182 -10.78 -11.98 -7.30
CA PHE A 182 -9.50 -12.47 -7.82
C PHE A 182 -9.65 -13.02 -9.25
N PRO A 183 -9.69 -12.14 -10.27
CA PRO A 183 -9.94 -12.53 -11.66
C PRO A 183 -8.94 -13.54 -12.23
N VAL A 184 -7.71 -13.58 -11.70
CA VAL A 184 -6.66 -14.52 -12.09
C VAL A 184 -7.05 -16.00 -11.85
N LEU A 185 -8.07 -16.25 -11.01
CA LEU A 185 -8.60 -17.59 -10.75
C LEU A 185 -9.47 -18.14 -11.89
N GLN A 186 -9.87 -17.32 -12.88
CA GLN A 186 -10.77 -17.71 -13.98
C GLN A 186 -10.11 -18.56 -15.10
N GLY A 187 -9.00 -19.25 -14.86
CA GLY A 187 -8.17 -19.83 -15.91
C GLY A 187 -8.67 -21.15 -16.54
N LYS A 188 -9.31 -21.09 -17.71
CA LYS A 188 -8.93 -21.87 -18.93
C LYS A 188 -9.68 -21.42 -20.21
N SER A 189 -8.88 -20.97 -21.19
CA SER A 189 -9.07 -20.99 -22.66
C SER A 189 -10.41 -20.54 -23.27
N ARG A 190 -10.39 -19.42 -24.01
CA ARG A 190 -11.02 -19.40 -25.35
C ARG A 190 -10.40 -18.37 -26.27
N SER A 191 -10.04 -18.87 -27.45
CA SER A 191 -9.57 -18.16 -28.62
C SER A 191 -10.44 -16.95 -28.97
N ARG A 192 -9.80 -15.87 -29.41
CA ARG A 192 -10.42 -14.85 -30.26
C ARG A 192 -11.14 -15.53 -31.43
N LYS A 193 -12.47 -15.57 -31.39
CA LYS A 193 -13.31 -15.65 -32.58
C LYS A 193 -14.42 -14.61 -32.45
N THR A 194 -14.28 -13.59 -33.27
CA THR A 194 -15.33 -12.69 -33.72
C THR A 194 -16.50 -13.49 -34.28
N THR A 195 -17.67 -13.37 -33.66
CA THR A 195 -18.95 -13.53 -34.36
C THR A 195 -19.94 -12.52 -33.81
N ALA A 196 -20.28 -11.55 -34.66
CA ALA A 196 -21.44 -10.71 -34.48
C ALA A 196 -22.71 -11.57 -34.44
N ARG A 197 -23.61 -11.29 -33.50
CA ARG A 197 -25.05 -11.37 -33.76
C ARG A 197 -25.82 -10.45 -32.82
N SER A 198 -26.55 -9.58 -33.49
CA SER A 198 -27.62 -8.69 -33.07
C SER A 198 -28.65 -9.35 -32.13
N GLY A 199 -28.98 -8.62 -31.06
CA GLY A 199 -30.15 -8.84 -30.22
C GLY A 199 -30.42 -7.57 -29.45
N SER A 200 -31.23 -6.69 -30.03
CA SER A 200 -31.66 -5.43 -29.45
C SER A 200 -32.56 -5.69 -28.23
N VAL A 201 -32.06 -5.35 -27.04
CA VAL A 201 -32.90 -5.04 -25.88
C VAL A 201 -32.45 -3.68 -25.37
N ALA A 202 -33.35 -2.71 -25.48
CA ALA A 202 -33.10 -1.32 -25.12
C ALA A 202 -32.68 -1.23 -23.63
N PRO A 203 -31.61 -0.50 -23.29
CA PRO A 203 -31.32 -0.20 -21.90
C PRO A 203 -32.30 0.89 -21.45
N ASN A 204 -33.18 0.54 -20.51
CA ASN A 204 -33.88 1.52 -19.71
C ASN A 204 -32.84 2.39 -18.99
N ALA A 205 -32.76 3.65 -19.39
CA ALA A 205 -31.96 4.66 -18.73
C ALA A 205 -32.60 4.98 -17.36
N SER A 206 -32.17 4.27 -16.32
CA SER A 206 -32.25 4.79 -14.95
C SER A 206 -30.87 5.36 -14.60
N THR A 207 -30.72 6.66 -14.74
CA THR A 207 -29.57 7.45 -14.32
C THR A 207 -29.46 7.43 -12.79
N GLY A 208 -28.91 6.34 -12.24
CA GLY A 208 -28.38 6.31 -10.88
C GLY A 208 -27.00 6.95 -10.89
N HIS A 209 -26.94 8.29 -10.82
CA HIS A 209 -25.67 8.95 -10.52
C HIS A 209 -25.29 8.57 -9.08
N SER A 210 -24.41 7.57 -8.93
CA SER A 210 -23.61 7.43 -7.71
C SER A 210 -22.98 8.79 -7.45
N LYS A 211 -23.45 9.49 -6.42
CA LYS A 211 -22.95 10.82 -6.08
C LYS A 211 -21.54 10.62 -5.54
N VAL A 212 -20.54 10.90 -6.38
CA VAL A 212 -19.14 10.99 -5.96
C VAL A 212 -19.06 11.77 -4.64
N PRO A 213 -18.50 11.20 -3.56
CA PRO A 213 -18.50 11.84 -2.25
C PRO A 213 -17.94 13.27 -2.35
N SER A 214 -18.56 14.20 -1.63
CA SER A 214 -18.23 15.64 -1.74
C SER A 214 -16.75 15.94 -1.46
N TYR A 215 -16.10 15.15 -0.59
CA TYR A 215 -14.68 15.30 -0.25
C TYR A 215 -13.73 14.97 -1.42
N VAL A 216 -14.16 14.20 -2.42
CA VAL A 216 -13.29 13.84 -3.57
C VAL A 216 -12.82 15.07 -4.32
N LYS A 217 -13.67 16.11 -4.39
CA LYS A 217 -13.33 17.42 -4.99
C LYS A 217 -12.23 18.17 -4.24
N LEU A 218 -11.99 17.82 -2.98
CA LEU A 218 -10.90 18.37 -2.18
C LEU A 218 -9.58 17.64 -2.48
N GLU A 219 -9.66 16.35 -2.79
CA GLU A 219 -8.49 15.51 -3.03
C GLU A 219 -7.93 15.64 -4.44
N GLU A 220 -8.78 15.77 -5.44
CA GLU A 220 -8.38 15.69 -6.85
C GLU A 220 -8.86 16.92 -7.62
N SER A 221 -8.03 17.40 -8.53
CA SER A 221 -8.47 18.44 -9.47
C SER A 221 -9.48 17.86 -10.46
N ASN A 222 -10.47 18.65 -10.87
CA ASN A 222 -11.37 18.31 -11.97
C ASN A 222 -10.70 18.42 -13.36
N ALA A 223 -9.37 18.58 -13.43
CA ALA A 223 -8.65 18.66 -14.70
C ALA A 223 -8.82 17.36 -15.48
N GLN A 224 -8.97 17.49 -16.81
CA GLN A 224 -9.18 16.37 -17.71
C GLN A 224 -7.95 15.46 -17.74
N LEU A 225 -8.17 14.14 -17.79
CA LEU A 225 -7.11 13.15 -18.00
C LEU A 225 -6.85 12.93 -19.48
N ALA A 226 -6.26 13.94 -20.13
CA ALA A 226 -5.92 13.86 -21.54
C ALA A 226 -5.00 12.66 -21.85
N ASP A 227 -4.12 12.30 -20.91
CA ASP A 227 -3.12 11.25 -21.10
C ASP A 227 -3.54 9.86 -20.58
N SER A 228 -4.78 9.65 -20.16
CA SER A 228 -5.21 8.36 -19.59
C SER A 228 -4.89 7.17 -20.53
N ASP A 229 -5.18 7.31 -21.83
CA ASP A 229 -4.91 6.24 -22.79
C ASP A 229 -3.42 6.08 -23.13
N ARG A 230 -2.63 7.16 -23.03
CA ARG A 230 -1.17 7.10 -23.16
C ARG A 230 -0.55 6.41 -21.95
N LEU A 231 -1.04 6.69 -20.74
CA LEU A 231 -0.61 6.06 -19.49
C LEU A 231 -0.95 4.56 -19.48
N LYS A 232 -2.13 4.15 -19.95
CA LYS A 232 -2.51 2.72 -20.06
C LYS A 232 -1.50 1.87 -20.84
N LYS A 233 -0.84 2.46 -21.84
CA LYS A 233 0.18 1.77 -22.64
C LYS A 233 1.49 1.50 -21.88
N LEU A 234 1.67 2.09 -20.70
CA LEU A 234 2.87 1.91 -19.87
C LEU A 234 2.70 0.76 -18.86
N GLN A 235 1.53 0.14 -18.78
CA GLN A 235 1.30 -0.96 -17.84
C GLN A 235 2.18 -2.18 -18.18
N ASN A 236 2.95 -2.64 -17.20
CA ASN A 236 3.79 -3.84 -17.29
C ASN A 236 4.82 -3.86 -18.46
N ILE A 237 5.20 -2.70 -19.01
CA ILE A 237 6.22 -2.63 -20.08
C ILE A 237 7.61 -3.06 -19.61
N HIS A 238 7.84 -3.09 -18.28
CA HIS A 238 9.08 -3.50 -17.62
C HIS A 238 8.89 -4.72 -16.71
N ALA A 239 7.99 -5.62 -17.08
CA ALA A 239 7.68 -6.80 -16.29
C ALA A 239 8.93 -7.68 -16.03
N GLY A 240 9.27 -7.88 -14.75
CA GLY A 240 10.41 -8.70 -14.35
C GLY A 240 11.76 -7.98 -14.32
N GLU A 241 11.80 -6.71 -14.71
CA GLU A 241 13.02 -5.91 -14.69
C GLU A 241 13.21 -5.22 -13.33
N ARG A 242 14.41 -4.70 -13.09
CA ARG A 242 14.73 -3.85 -11.93
C ARG A 242 14.79 -2.38 -12.31
N VAL A 243 14.61 -1.50 -11.33
CA VAL A 243 14.71 -0.05 -11.51
C VAL A 243 15.33 0.63 -10.30
N PHE A 244 16.06 1.72 -10.55
CA PHE A 244 16.60 2.58 -9.52
C PHE A 244 15.73 3.83 -9.36
N ILE A 245 15.22 4.08 -8.16
CA ILE A 245 14.57 5.36 -7.84
C ILE A 245 15.61 6.28 -7.22
N VAL A 246 15.88 7.38 -7.91
CA VAL A 246 16.94 8.33 -7.57
C VAL A 246 16.32 9.56 -6.90
N GLY A 247 16.54 9.67 -5.59
CA GLY A 247 16.17 10.83 -4.80
C GLY A 247 17.15 11.98 -4.99
N ASN A 248 17.06 12.97 -4.10
CA ASN A 248 17.91 14.16 -4.17
C ASN A 248 18.73 14.39 -2.89
N GLY A 249 18.82 13.40 -2.00
CA GLY A 249 19.59 13.53 -0.76
C GLY A 249 21.11 13.60 -0.96
N PRO A 250 21.87 14.11 0.02
CA PRO A 250 23.31 14.38 -0.11
C PRO A 250 24.15 13.11 -0.30
N SER A 251 23.66 11.94 0.11
CA SER A 251 24.33 10.65 -0.17
C SER A 251 24.54 10.38 -1.65
N LEU A 252 23.77 11.03 -2.55
CA LEU A 252 23.94 10.91 -3.99
C LEU A 252 25.33 11.36 -4.47
N ASN A 253 26.02 12.22 -3.72
CA ASN A 253 27.40 12.63 -4.00
C ASN A 253 28.45 11.57 -3.64
N LYS A 254 28.05 10.48 -3.00
CA LYS A 254 28.94 9.38 -2.58
C LYS A 254 28.88 8.17 -3.50
N ILE A 255 28.01 8.19 -4.51
CA ILE A 255 27.84 7.07 -5.44
C ILE A 255 28.20 7.47 -6.86
N ASP A 256 28.74 6.51 -7.60
CA ASP A 256 29.05 6.65 -9.02
C ASP A 256 27.81 6.32 -9.87
N LEU A 257 27.15 7.36 -10.38
CA LEU A 257 25.94 7.23 -11.18
C LEU A 257 26.20 6.70 -12.61
N SER A 258 27.45 6.65 -13.07
CA SER A 258 27.76 6.05 -14.38
C SER A 258 27.38 4.56 -14.44
N LYS A 259 27.35 3.88 -13.28
CA LYS A 259 26.91 2.48 -13.16
C LYS A 259 25.45 2.27 -13.57
N LEU A 260 24.64 3.33 -13.62
CA LEU A 260 23.24 3.28 -14.04
C LEU A 260 23.04 3.44 -15.57
N GLU A 261 24.10 3.60 -16.37
CA GLU A 261 23.98 3.84 -17.82
C GLU A 261 23.18 2.75 -18.55
N ASN A 262 23.25 1.50 -18.08
CA ASN A 262 22.51 0.36 -18.64
C ASN A 262 21.33 -0.08 -17.76
N GLU A 263 20.88 0.77 -16.84
CA GLU A 263 19.78 0.47 -15.92
C GLU A 263 18.63 1.45 -16.09
N TYR A 264 17.42 0.97 -15.85
CA TYR A 264 16.27 1.87 -15.73
C TYR A 264 16.37 2.69 -14.46
N SER A 265 16.07 3.98 -14.58
CA SER A 265 16.02 4.86 -13.42
C SER A 265 14.87 5.87 -13.48
N ILE A 266 14.25 6.10 -12.32
CA ILE A 266 13.22 7.12 -12.11
C ILE A 266 13.77 8.16 -11.14
N ALA A 267 14.04 9.36 -11.62
CA ALA A 267 14.54 10.44 -10.78
C ALA A 267 13.53 11.58 -10.63
N VAL A 268 13.71 12.38 -9.58
CA VAL A 268 12.70 13.37 -9.18
C VAL A 268 13.22 14.79 -9.12
N ASN A 269 12.29 15.74 -9.29
CA ASN A 269 12.45 17.14 -8.91
C ASN A 269 13.74 17.77 -9.50
N GLY A 270 14.62 18.33 -8.66
CA GLY A 270 15.84 19.00 -9.13
C GLY A 270 16.97 18.08 -9.58
N ILE A 271 16.69 16.86 -10.06
CA ILE A 271 17.75 15.94 -10.52
C ILE A 271 18.55 16.51 -11.71
N PHE A 272 17.99 17.45 -12.48
CA PHE A 272 18.70 18.10 -13.58
C PHE A 272 20.02 18.77 -13.14
N TYR A 273 20.13 19.26 -11.90
CA TYR A 273 21.41 19.73 -11.36
C TYR A 273 22.47 18.61 -11.34
N LYS A 274 22.07 17.36 -11.10
CA LYS A 274 23.00 16.21 -11.16
C LYS A 274 23.40 15.88 -12.59
N THR A 275 22.50 16.08 -13.54
CA THR A 275 22.80 15.96 -14.97
C THR A 275 23.83 16.99 -15.42
N GLU A 276 23.69 18.25 -15.00
CA GLU A 276 24.68 19.29 -15.29
C GLU A 276 26.05 18.97 -14.68
N GLN A 277 26.08 18.42 -13.46
CA GLN A 277 27.33 18.08 -12.77
C GLN A 277 28.05 16.85 -13.32
N SER A 278 27.31 15.83 -13.77
CA SER A 278 27.88 14.49 -14.02
C SER A 278 27.48 13.83 -15.34
N GLY A 279 26.60 14.46 -16.12
CA GLY A 279 26.03 13.86 -17.34
C GLY A 279 24.98 12.77 -17.09
N TYR A 280 24.76 12.34 -15.85
CA TYR A 280 23.73 11.36 -15.51
C TYR A 280 22.34 11.82 -15.96
N LYS A 281 21.61 10.97 -16.68
CA LYS A 281 20.21 11.19 -17.08
C LYS A 281 19.35 9.99 -16.69
N PRO A 282 18.18 10.20 -16.06
CA PRO A 282 17.26 9.11 -15.78
C PRO A 282 16.49 8.70 -17.04
N THR A 283 15.99 7.46 -17.06
CA THR A 283 14.98 7.04 -18.05
C THR A 283 13.69 7.84 -17.87
N TYR A 284 13.26 7.96 -16.62
CA TYR A 284 11.98 8.55 -16.25
C TYR A 284 12.16 9.70 -15.28
N TYR A 285 11.52 10.83 -15.57
CA TYR A 285 11.59 12.04 -14.76
C TYR A 285 10.23 12.39 -14.17
N VAL A 286 10.18 12.64 -12.86
CA VAL A 286 8.93 12.96 -12.15
C VAL A 286 9.09 14.23 -11.33
N VAL A 287 8.15 15.17 -11.46
CA VAL A 287 8.09 16.34 -10.58
C VAL A 287 6.70 16.46 -9.98
N GLU A 288 6.63 16.42 -8.65
CA GLU A 288 5.38 16.56 -7.91
C GLU A 288 5.40 17.76 -6.96
N ASP A 289 6.57 18.18 -6.48
CA ASP A 289 6.62 19.31 -5.56
C ASP A 289 6.28 20.61 -6.29
N THR A 290 5.30 21.34 -5.75
CA THR A 290 4.77 22.55 -6.39
C THR A 290 5.76 23.73 -6.36
N SER A 291 6.59 23.84 -5.32
CA SER A 291 7.62 24.89 -5.25
C SER A 291 8.71 24.58 -6.25
N VAL A 292 9.21 23.33 -6.26
CA VAL A 292 10.22 22.89 -7.25
C VAL A 292 9.71 23.12 -8.67
N PHE A 293 8.47 22.72 -8.98
CA PHE A 293 7.93 22.88 -10.33
C PHE A 293 7.90 24.36 -10.76
N LYS A 294 7.35 25.23 -9.91
CA LYS A 294 7.15 26.65 -10.26
C LYS A 294 8.43 27.45 -10.31
N GLU A 295 9.39 27.13 -9.45
CA GLU A 295 10.66 27.85 -9.35
C GLU A 295 11.66 27.42 -10.45
N ASN A 296 11.44 26.29 -11.13
CA ASN A 296 12.37 25.75 -12.13
C ASN A 296 11.66 25.39 -13.46
N ILE A 297 10.62 26.14 -13.86
CA ILE A 297 9.86 25.87 -15.09
C ILE A 297 10.79 25.79 -16.33
N PRO A 298 11.72 26.75 -16.57
CA PRO A 298 12.58 26.71 -17.74
C PRO A 298 13.43 25.43 -17.81
N GLU A 299 14.03 25.03 -16.69
CA GLU A 299 14.87 23.83 -16.58
C GLU A 299 14.05 22.56 -16.78
N ILE A 300 12.86 22.46 -16.17
CA ILE A 300 11.96 21.30 -16.31
C ILE A 300 11.50 21.12 -17.76
N ILE A 301 11.16 22.23 -18.44
CA ILE A 301 10.78 22.21 -19.86
C ILE A 301 11.98 21.75 -20.71
N ALA A 302 13.16 22.34 -20.49
CA ALA A 302 14.36 22.03 -21.26
C ALA A 302 14.95 20.64 -20.97
N TYR A 303 14.59 20.00 -19.85
CA TYR A 303 15.22 18.75 -19.43
C TYR A 303 14.92 17.59 -20.38
N ASP A 304 15.93 17.10 -21.09
CA ASP A 304 15.79 16.09 -22.14
C ASP A 304 16.03 14.66 -21.61
N VAL A 305 14.95 13.89 -21.53
CA VAL A 305 14.86 12.50 -21.02
C VAL A 305 13.79 11.72 -21.77
N GLU A 306 13.78 10.39 -21.63
CA GLU A 306 12.89 9.52 -22.41
C GLU A 306 11.40 9.76 -22.12
N LYS A 307 10.98 9.85 -20.85
CA LYS A 307 9.60 10.23 -20.48
C LYS A 307 9.55 11.10 -19.22
N LYS A 308 8.69 12.12 -19.24
CA LYS A 308 8.42 13.04 -18.13
C LYS A 308 7.01 12.81 -17.58
N PHE A 309 6.85 12.81 -16.27
CA PHE A 309 5.57 12.58 -15.60
C PHE A 309 5.26 13.69 -14.60
N PHE A 310 4.11 14.34 -14.79
CA PHE A 310 3.69 15.47 -13.97
C PHE A 310 2.22 15.34 -13.53
N PRO A 311 1.84 15.78 -12.33
CA PRO A 311 0.43 15.93 -11.97
C PRO A 311 -0.34 16.80 -12.97
N THR A 312 -1.60 16.47 -13.26
CA THR A 312 -2.47 17.25 -14.17
C THR A 312 -2.61 18.73 -13.81
N ILE A 313 -2.38 19.10 -12.55
CA ILE A 313 -2.35 20.50 -12.10
C ILE A 313 -1.24 21.34 -12.76
N TYR A 314 -0.23 20.71 -13.38
CA TYR A 314 0.86 21.37 -14.10
C TYR A 314 0.70 21.38 -15.61
N SER A 315 -0.40 20.83 -16.15
CA SER A 315 -0.68 20.79 -17.60
C SER A 315 -0.64 22.15 -18.29
N LYS A 316 -0.93 23.24 -17.57
CA LYS A 316 -0.86 24.61 -18.11
C LYS A 316 0.51 25.26 -17.98
N LEU A 317 1.46 24.62 -17.31
CA LEU A 317 2.79 25.16 -17.02
C LEU A 317 3.89 24.48 -17.84
N HIS A 318 3.59 23.36 -18.50
CA HIS A 318 4.53 22.63 -19.34
C HIS A 318 3.86 22.31 -20.69
N PRO A 319 4.60 22.38 -21.81
CA PRO A 319 4.09 21.97 -23.12
C PRO A 319 3.59 20.52 -23.13
N HIS A 320 2.65 20.21 -24.02
CA HIS A 320 2.16 18.85 -24.23
C HIS A 320 3.02 18.15 -25.29
N ASP A 321 4.22 17.72 -24.89
CA ASP A 321 5.14 17.01 -25.78
C ASP A 321 4.87 15.50 -25.83
N ASP A 322 5.38 14.82 -26.87
CA ASP A 322 5.21 13.38 -27.09
C ASP A 322 5.79 12.51 -25.96
N ASN A 323 6.80 13.01 -25.25
CA ASN A 323 7.41 12.34 -24.09
C ASN A 323 6.87 12.83 -22.73
N THR A 324 5.90 13.76 -22.71
CA THR A 324 5.35 14.33 -21.48
C THR A 324 3.99 13.73 -21.17
N TYR A 325 3.80 13.27 -19.93
CA TYR A 325 2.61 12.59 -19.43
C TYR A 325 2.05 13.28 -18.20
N PHE A 326 0.77 13.63 -18.23
CA PHE A 326 0.04 14.21 -17.11
C PHE A 326 -0.84 13.18 -16.41
N PHE A 327 -0.56 12.88 -15.14
CA PHE A 327 -1.29 11.88 -14.36
C PHE A 327 -2.22 12.51 -13.32
N ARG A 328 -3.31 11.80 -12.98
CA ARG A 328 -4.21 12.21 -11.90
C ARG A 328 -3.51 12.03 -10.57
N MET A 329 -3.22 13.13 -9.88
CA MET A 329 -2.72 13.05 -8.52
C MET A 329 -3.87 13.24 -7.52
N ASN A 330 -4.04 12.27 -6.63
CA ASN A 330 -4.88 12.40 -5.45
C ASN A 330 -4.08 13.00 -4.31
N ARG A 331 -4.56 14.14 -3.79
CA ARG A 331 -3.94 14.96 -2.75
C ARG A 331 -4.61 14.84 -1.39
N GLY A 332 -5.51 13.86 -1.20
CA GLY A 332 -6.24 13.70 0.07
C GLY A 332 -5.31 13.54 1.28
N PHE A 333 -4.11 12.99 1.08
CA PHE A 333 -3.10 12.89 2.14
C PHE A 333 -2.65 14.27 2.66
N TYR A 334 -2.66 15.31 1.81
CA TYR A 334 -2.25 16.67 2.15
C TYR A 334 -3.41 17.59 2.56
N GLU A 335 -4.66 17.15 2.42
CA GLU A 335 -5.85 18.00 2.57
C GLU A 335 -6.48 17.80 3.96
N PRO A 336 -6.31 18.73 4.92
CA PRO A 336 -6.80 18.55 6.29
C PRO A 336 -8.31 18.35 6.41
N LYS A 337 -9.09 18.82 5.42
CA LYS A 337 -10.55 18.62 5.38
C LYS A 337 -10.96 17.29 4.76
N SER A 338 -10.02 16.53 4.18
CA SER A 338 -10.29 15.21 3.65
C SER A 338 -10.33 14.16 4.77
N PRO A 339 -11.25 13.17 4.71
CA PRO A 339 -11.21 12.01 5.60
C PRO A 339 -9.97 11.12 5.42
N ASN A 340 -9.18 11.39 4.37
CA ASN A 340 -7.93 10.72 4.03
C ASN A 340 -6.69 11.56 4.34
N TYR A 341 -6.83 12.65 5.11
CA TYR A 341 -5.69 13.44 5.58
C TYR A 341 -4.71 12.56 6.37
N CYS A 342 -3.44 12.55 5.97
CA CYS A 342 -2.41 11.69 6.56
C CYS A 342 -2.73 10.18 6.55
N VAL A 343 -3.65 9.71 5.68
CA VAL A 343 -3.97 8.28 5.52
C VAL A 343 -3.22 7.74 4.29
N PRO A 344 -2.18 6.89 4.47
CA PRO A 344 -1.45 6.32 3.35
C PRO A 344 -2.35 5.51 2.41
N ARG A 345 -2.22 5.76 1.11
CA ARG A 345 -2.91 5.03 0.05
C ARG A 345 -1.93 4.78 -1.07
N PHE A 346 -2.06 3.63 -1.75
CA PHE A 346 -1.15 3.23 -2.81
C PHE A 346 -1.98 2.81 -4.03
N SER A 347 -1.61 3.30 -5.20
CA SER A 347 -2.25 2.92 -6.45
C SER A 347 -1.50 1.79 -7.12
N THR A 348 -2.23 0.74 -7.50
CA THR A 348 -1.75 -0.30 -8.42
C THR A 348 -2.09 0.01 -9.88
N ASP A 349 -2.85 1.08 -10.13
CA ASP A 349 -3.24 1.57 -11.45
C ASP A 349 -2.92 3.06 -11.59
N PHE A 350 -1.72 3.35 -12.09
CA PHE A 350 -1.22 4.72 -12.21
C PHE A 350 -1.95 5.52 -13.31
N ALA A 351 -2.55 4.85 -14.30
CA ALA A 351 -3.34 5.51 -15.34
C ALA A 351 -4.67 6.06 -14.80
N GLU A 352 -5.21 5.43 -13.76
CA GLU A 352 -6.37 5.94 -13.03
C GLU A 352 -5.99 7.08 -12.08
N ARG A 353 -4.98 6.85 -11.22
CA ARG A 353 -4.43 7.85 -10.30
C ARG A 353 -3.15 7.42 -9.62
N ALA A 354 -2.42 8.41 -9.11
CA ALA A 354 -1.36 8.23 -8.13
C ALA A 354 -1.73 8.98 -6.83
N TYR A 355 -1.42 8.39 -5.68
CA TYR A 355 -1.63 9.04 -4.38
C TYR A 355 -0.36 9.77 -3.94
N CYS A 356 -0.50 11.04 -3.54
CA CYS A 356 0.62 11.73 -2.89
C CYS A 356 0.91 11.11 -1.51
N GLY A 357 2.14 11.30 -1.01
CA GLY A 357 2.59 10.60 0.20
C GLY A 357 3.77 11.25 0.90
N GLN A 358 3.79 12.58 0.97
CA GLN A 358 4.83 13.42 1.60
C GLN A 358 6.20 13.42 0.87
N SER A 359 6.47 12.44 0.02
CA SER A 359 7.67 12.40 -0.84
C SER A 359 7.31 12.04 -2.27
N VAL A 360 7.91 12.74 -3.25
CA VAL A 360 7.72 12.47 -4.69
C VAL A 360 8.13 11.04 -5.06
N THR A 361 9.09 10.48 -4.35
CA THR A 361 9.55 9.10 -4.53
C THR A 361 8.45 8.07 -4.22
N PHE A 362 7.41 8.44 -3.47
CA PHE A 362 6.22 7.60 -3.29
C PHE A 362 5.35 7.53 -4.56
N ILE A 363 5.32 8.59 -5.38
CA ILE A 363 4.75 8.56 -6.73
C ILE A 363 5.60 7.66 -7.62
N ASN A 364 6.93 7.76 -7.56
CA ASN A 364 7.83 6.89 -8.34
C ASN A 364 7.62 5.41 -8.00
N LEU A 365 7.40 5.08 -6.72
CA LEU A 365 7.09 3.71 -6.30
C LEU A 365 5.79 3.19 -6.91
N GLN A 366 4.76 4.03 -7.06
CA GLN A 366 3.51 3.66 -7.71
C GLN A 366 3.69 3.53 -9.24
N LEU A 367 4.46 4.44 -9.85
CA LEU A 367 4.79 4.39 -11.27
C LEU A 367 5.59 3.12 -11.62
N ALA A 368 6.64 2.81 -10.84
CA ALA A 368 7.44 1.61 -11.02
C ALA A 368 6.60 0.34 -10.86
N PHE A 369 5.70 0.32 -9.87
CA PHE A 369 4.79 -0.79 -9.67
C PHE A 369 3.88 -0.99 -10.89
N TYR A 370 3.29 0.09 -11.40
CA TYR A 370 2.41 0.06 -12.54
C TYR A 370 3.12 -0.39 -13.84
N MET A 371 4.37 0.04 -14.01
CA MET A 371 5.21 -0.36 -15.15
C MET A 371 5.71 -1.80 -15.09
N GLY A 372 5.52 -2.50 -13.96
CA GLY A 372 5.79 -3.94 -13.84
C GLY A 372 7.13 -4.32 -13.24
N PHE A 373 7.95 -3.36 -12.80
CA PHE A 373 9.23 -3.63 -12.16
C PHE A 373 9.05 -4.52 -10.92
N THR A 374 9.91 -5.53 -10.78
CA THR A 374 9.87 -6.50 -9.68
C THR A 374 10.82 -6.18 -8.54
N GLU A 375 11.92 -5.50 -8.84
CA GLU A 375 12.92 -5.06 -7.87
C GLU A 375 13.15 -3.56 -8.00
N VAL A 376 13.01 -2.83 -6.90
CA VAL A 376 13.24 -1.38 -6.85
C VAL A 376 14.38 -1.08 -5.89
N TYR A 377 15.38 -0.33 -6.35
CA TYR A 377 16.52 0.11 -5.54
C TYR A 377 16.43 1.61 -5.29
N LEU A 378 16.31 1.99 -4.02
CA LEU A 378 16.27 3.38 -3.61
C LEU A 378 17.67 3.94 -3.38
N ILE A 379 18.04 5.03 -4.04
CA ILE A 379 19.31 5.75 -3.83
C ILE A 379 19.04 7.24 -3.58
N GLY A 380 19.88 7.90 -2.77
CA GLY A 380 19.65 9.31 -2.41
C GLY A 380 18.48 9.53 -1.44
N MET A 381 18.13 8.53 -0.62
CA MET A 381 17.04 8.59 0.37
C MET A 381 17.57 8.70 1.80
N ASP A 382 18.32 9.77 2.09
CA ASP A 382 19.06 9.94 3.34
C ASP A 382 18.19 9.89 4.61
N PHE A 383 16.91 10.28 4.54
CA PHE A 383 15.98 10.24 5.68
C PHE A 383 16.50 10.98 6.93
N SER A 384 17.30 12.03 6.71
CA SER A 384 17.89 12.86 7.75
C SER A 384 17.94 14.28 7.23
N TYR A 385 17.35 15.21 7.97
CA TYR A 385 17.28 16.62 7.60
C TYR A 385 17.82 17.48 8.74
N VAL A 386 18.52 18.54 8.37
CA VAL A 386 18.98 19.61 9.24
C VAL A 386 18.21 20.86 8.85
N ILE A 387 17.57 21.52 9.82
CA ILE A 387 17.00 22.85 9.62
C ILE A 387 18.00 23.86 10.18
N PRO A 388 18.76 24.59 9.34
CA PRO A 388 19.71 25.59 9.81
C PRO A 388 19.01 26.69 10.61
N LYS A 389 19.65 27.16 11.68
CA LYS A 389 19.05 28.17 12.59
C LYS A 389 18.87 29.54 11.94
N ASN A 390 19.65 29.83 10.90
CA ASN A 390 19.62 31.08 10.15
C ASN A 390 18.53 31.10 9.05
N PHE A 391 17.83 29.98 8.81
CA PHE A 391 16.77 29.94 7.81
C PHE A 391 15.48 30.53 8.40
N GLU A 392 14.73 31.24 7.57
CA GLU A 392 13.47 31.85 7.97
C GLU A 392 12.36 30.80 7.95
N ARG A 393 11.49 30.78 8.97
CA ARG A 393 10.37 29.82 9.05
C ARG A 393 9.04 30.53 9.27
N LYS A 394 8.07 30.21 8.41
CA LYS A 394 6.67 30.64 8.53
C LYS A 394 5.75 29.41 8.46
N GLY A 395 5.37 28.90 9.63
CA GLY A 395 4.60 27.65 9.73
C GLY A 395 5.42 26.45 9.24
N ASP A 396 4.92 25.74 8.23
CA ASP A 396 5.61 24.61 7.59
C ASP A 396 6.50 25.01 6.41
N ILE A 397 6.51 26.29 6.03
CA ILE A 397 7.35 26.83 4.94
C ILE A 397 8.66 27.38 5.55
N ILE A 398 9.78 26.96 4.98
CA ILE A 398 11.13 27.38 5.33
C ILE A 398 11.74 28.07 4.10
N THR A 399 12.28 29.27 4.28
CA THR A 399 13.02 29.99 3.25
C THR A 399 14.50 29.91 3.57
N SER A 400 15.29 29.40 2.63
CA SER A 400 16.73 29.25 2.80
C SER A 400 17.43 30.59 2.64
N THR A 401 18.31 30.92 3.59
CA THR A 401 19.14 32.14 3.56
C THR A 401 20.58 31.87 3.10
N ASP A 402 20.92 30.60 2.93
CA ASP A 402 22.25 30.06 2.62
C ASP A 402 22.11 28.77 1.79
N ASP A 403 23.23 28.08 1.53
CA ASP A 403 23.31 26.80 0.83
C ASP A 403 22.44 25.70 1.47
N ASP A 404 21.88 24.82 0.63
CA ASP A 404 21.07 23.67 1.06
C ASP A 404 21.93 22.49 1.56
N PRO A 405 21.86 22.13 2.85
CA PRO A 405 22.60 21.00 3.39
C PRO A 405 21.86 19.66 3.23
N ASN A 406 20.59 19.68 2.81
CA ASN A 406 19.69 18.53 2.82
C ASN A 406 19.57 17.84 1.45
N HIS A 407 20.17 18.42 0.42
CA HIS A 407 20.17 17.88 -0.92
C HIS A 407 21.60 17.79 -1.47
N PHE A 408 21.77 17.08 -2.58
CA PHE A 408 23.09 16.89 -3.19
C PHE A 408 23.69 18.17 -3.80
N HIS A 409 22.88 19.20 -4.06
CA HIS A 409 23.30 20.45 -4.67
C HIS A 409 23.01 21.63 -3.71
N PRO A 410 23.98 22.54 -3.46
CA PRO A 410 23.77 23.69 -2.57
C PRO A 410 22.64 24.61 -3.05
N ASP A 411 22.49 24.79 -4.37
CA ASP A 411 21.42 25.61 -4.94
C ASP A 411 20.03 24.93 -5.00
N TYR A 412 19.88 23.67 -4.56
CA TYR A 412 18.63 22.91 -4.72
C TYR A 412 17.45 23.62 -4.03
N PHE A 413 17.53 23.78 -2.71
CA PHE A 413 16.79 24.77 -1.94
C PHE A 413 17.77 25.77 -1.31
N GLY A 414 18.72 26.27 -2.12
CA GLY A 414 19.68 27.28 -1.69
C GLY A 414 19.03 28.64 -1.46
N LYS A 415 19.86 29.67 -1.28
CA LYS A 415 19.44 31.02 -0.91
C LYS A 415 18.26 31.54 -1.76
N GLY A 416 17.20 31.97 -1.07
CA GLY A 416 16.01 32.57 -1.67
C GLY A 416 14.91 31.56 -2.07
N LYS A 417 15.20 30.26 -2.07
CA LYS A 417 14.21 29.22 -2.38
C LYS A 417 13.42 28.80 -1.14
N THR A 418 12.23 28.25 -1.40
CA THR A 418 11.32 27.79 -0.34
C THR A 418 11.19 26.28 -0.33
N TRP A 419 11.13 25.69 0.86
CA TRP A 419 10.88 24.26 1.04
C TRP A 419 9.98 24.00 2.24
N LYS A 420 9.47 22.77 2.34
CA LYS A 420 8.52 22.36 3.38
C LYS A 420 9.20 21.44 4.38
N ASP A 421 8.78 21.53 5.63
CA ASP A 421 9.14 20.56 6.66
C ASP A 421 8.83 19.12 6.17
N PRO A 422 9.83 18.22 6.11
CA PRO A 422 9.70 16.93 5.43
C PRO A 422 8.77 15.94 6.12
N LYS A 423 8.41 16.15 7.41
CA LYS A 423 7.52 15.26 8.20
C LYS A 423 7.84 13.76 7.99
N LEU A 424 9.03 13.33 8.41
CA LEU A 424 9.54 11.98 8.13
C LEU A 424 8.64 10.83 8.62
N ASP A 425 7.85 11.06 9.66
CA ASP A 425 6.82 10.13 10.14
C ASP A 425 5.77 9.83 9.06
N ARG A 426 5.35 10.85 8.31
CA ARG A 426 4.40 10.74 7.20
C ARG A 426 5.03 10.06 5.99
N VAL A 427 6.29 10.36 5.69
CA VAL A 427 7.03 9.66 4.61
C VAL A 427 7.14 8.17 4.95
N LEU A 428 7.52 7.84 6.19
CA LEU A 428 7.65 6.46 6.65
C LEU A 428 6.33 5.68 6.56
N ALA A 429 5.21 6.30 6.96
CA ALA A 429 3.89 5.67 6.87
C ALA A 429 3.49 5.34 5.41
N ASN A 430 3.81 6.21 4.46
CA ASN A 430 3.60 5.94 3.03
C ASN A 430 4.55 4.84 2.52
N TYR A 431 5.82 4.88 2.89
CA TYR A 431 6.76 3.83 2.51
C TYR A 431 6.38 2.45 3.08
N GLN A 432 5.78 2.38 4.27
CA GLN A 432 5.21 1.14 4.81
C GLN A 432 4.05 0.63 3.95
N MET A 433 3.18 1.52 3.46
CA MET A 433 2.11 1.16 2.53
C MET A 433 2.65 0.66 1.18
N ALA A 434 3.70 1.30 0.64
CA ALA A 434 4.38 0.81 -0.56
C ALA A 434 5.01 -0.56 -0.32
N LYS A 435 5.72 -0.75 0.80
CA LYS A 435 6.32 -2.03 1.18
C LYS A 435 5.27 -3.14 1.18
N LEU A 436 4.12 -2.89 1.81
CA LEU A 436 3.00 -3.82 1.84
C LEU A 436 2.53 -4.18 0.42
N ALA A 437 2.29 -3.18 -0.43
CA ALA A 437 1.82 -3.40 -1.81
C ALA A 437 2.81 -4.21 -2.67
N TYR A 438 4.10 -3.93 -2.53
CA TYR A 438 5.15 -4.68 -3.24
C TYR A 438 5.25 -6.12 -2.74
N GLU A 439 5.34 -6.33 -1.42
CA GLU A 439 5.55 -7.66 -0.85
C GLU A 439 4.36 -8.60 -1.07
N THR A 440 3.12 -8.09 -0.98
CA THR A 440 1.93 -8.90 -1.28
C THR A 440 1.81 -9.26 -2.76
N SER A 441 2.52 -8.55 -3.63
CA SER A 441 2.59 -8.81 -5.07
C SER A 441 3.84 -9.59 -5.47
N GLY A 442 4.62 -10.10 -4.51
CA GLY A 442 5.86 -10.84 -4.77
C GLY A 442 7.04 -9.98 -5.27
N ARG A 443 6.97 -8.66 -5.07
CA ARG A 443 7.97 -7.67 -5.51
C ARG A 443 8.76 -7.12 -4.33
N LYS A 444 9.90 -6.49 -4.58
CA LYS A 444 10.83 -6.03 -3.54
C LYS A 444 11.25 -4.58 -3.71
N ILE A 445 11.44 -3.92 -2.58
CA ILE A 445 12.05 -2.59 -2.48
C ILE A 445 13.28 -2.73 -1.58
N TYR A 446 14.42 -2.28 -2.07
CA TYR A 446 15.71 -2.28 -1.40
C TYR A 446 16.18 -0.86 -1.17
N ASN A 447 16.92 -0.64 -0.08
CA ASN A 447 17.64 0.61 0.16
C ASN A 447 19.10 0.47 -0.26
N ALA A 448 19.50 1.12 -1.35
CA ALA A 448 20.87 1.21 -1.83
C ALA A 448 21.50 2.61 -1.58
N THR A 449 20.89 3.41 -0.72
CA THR A 449 21.40 4.73 -0.34
C THR A 449 22.71 4.57 0.44
N ALA A 450 23.74 5.36 0.07
CA ALA A 450 25.02 5.40 0.75
C ALA A 450 24.91 6.05 2.15
N GLY A 451 24.57 5.22 3.15
CA GLY A 451 24.28 5.65 4.52
C GLY A 451 22.81 6.03 4.73
N GLY A 452 22.57 7.17 5.39
CA GLY A 452 21.23 7.63 5.72
C GLY A 452 20.57 6.86 6.88
N LYS A 453 19.32 7.22 7.20
CA LYS A 453 18.53 6.67 8.31
C LYS A 453 17.27 5.91 7.87
N LEU A 454 17.13 5.63 6.58
CA LEU A 454 16.01 4.84 6.06
C LEU A 454 16.24 3.35 6.32
N GLU A 455 15.69 2.83 7.42
CA GLU A 455 15.88 1.43 7.86
C GLU A 455 14.67 0.51 7.57
N LEU A 456 13.64 1.01 6.88
CA LEU A 456 12.43 0.23 6.59
C LEU A 456 12.66 -0.89 5.56
N PHE A 457 13.52 -0.63 4.57
CA PHE A 457 13.80 -1.54 3.47
C PHE A 457 15.12 -2.27 3.68
N GLU A 458 15.21 -3.48 3.16
CA GLU A 458 16.45 -4.25 3.22
C GLU A 458 17.58 -3.49 2.52
N ARG A 459 18.69 -3.29 3.23
CA ARG A 459 19.82 -2.51 2.74
C ARG A 459 20.69 -3.36 1.82
N ARG A 460 21.09 -2.79 0.69
CA ARG A 460 22.03 -3.38 -0.27
C ARG A 460 23.15 -2.38 -0.52
N ASP A 461 24.37 -2.89 -0.58
CA ASP A 461 25.51 -2.04 -0.98
C ASP A 461 25.38 -1.71 -2.46
N PHE A 462 25.44 -0.42 -2.83
CA PHE A 462 25.21 0.04 -4.20
C PHE A 462 26.22 -0.59 -5.17
N ASP A 463 27.50 -0.59 -4.80
CA ASP A 463 28.56 -1.08 -5.67
C ASP A 463 28.44 -2.59 -5.93
N SER A 464 27.94 -3.35 -4.96
CA SER A 464 27.67 -4.80 -5.10
C SER A 464 26.56 -5.16 -6.11
N LEU A 465 25.78 -4.19 -6.60
CA LEU A 465 24.67 -4.42 -7.53
C LEU A 465 25.10 -4.53 -9.00
N PHE A 466 26.37 -4.24 -9.27
CA PHE A 466 26.98 -4.18 -10.59
C PHE A 466 28.15 -5.19 -10.67
N LYS A 467 28.42 -5.70 -11.87
CA LYS A 467 29.46 -6.72 -12.11
C LYS A 467 30.79 -6.10 -12.48
#